data_AF-A0A2T3B792-F1
#
_entry.id   AF-A0A2T3B792-F1
#
_cell.length_a   1.000
_cell.length_b   1.000
_cell.length_c   1.000
_cell.angle_alpha   90.00
_cell.angle_beta   90.00
_cell.angle_gamma   90.00
#
_symmetry.space_group_name_H-M   'P 1'
#
loop_
_entity.id
_entity.type
_entity.pdbx_description
1 polymer ?
#
loop_
_entity_poly.entity_id
_entity_poly.type
_entity_poly.pdbx_seq_one_letter_code
_entity_poly.pdbx_strand_id
1 'polypeptide(L)'
;MERLPKPPPSMSTNDPARLLAIELPGSQLDFHDDASQPNCPEILPSPIWQLAPKKKYVYIWQCCGCGHSGINIMVTACSACGAARCAYCRTTKVQVR
;
A
#
# COMPACT_ATOMS: atom_id res chain seq x y z
N MET A 1 -19.89 23.80 -24.81
CA MET A 1 -20.35 22.40 -24.90
C MET A 1 -19.51 21.59 -23.92
N GLU A 2 -19.85 21.69 -22.64
CA GLU A 2 -19.09 21.10 -21.54
C GLU A 2 -19.37 19.60 -21.47
N ARG A 3 -18.32 18.77 -21.46
CA ARG A 3 -18.45 17.31 -21.43
C ARG A 3 -18.66 16.86 -19.99
N LEU A 4 -19.87 16.43 -19.66
CA LEU A 4 -20.25 15.86 -18.38
C LEU A 4 -19.46 14.54 -18.13
N PRO A 5 -18.84 14.34 -16.95
CA PRO A 5 -18.16 13.08 -16.63
C PRO A 5 -19.19 11.94 -16.44
N LYS A 6 -18.90 10.77 -17.03
CA LYS A 6 -19.73 9.57 -16.92
C LYS A 6 -19.84 9.10 -15.45
N PRO A 7 -21.02 8.63 -14.99
CA PRO A 7 -21.16 7.99 -13.69
C PRO A 7 -20.46 6.61 -13.66
N PRO A 8 -19.96 6.16 -12.49
CA PRO A 8 -19.40 4.81 -12.32
C PRO A 8 -20.50 3.74 -12.41
N PRO A 9 -20.15 2.49 -12.77
CA PRO A 9 -21.09 1.37 -12.76
C PRO A 9 -21.59 1.09 -11.33
N SER A 10 -22.91 0.97 -11.22
CA SER A 10 -23.66 0.64 -10.01
C SER A 10 -23.28 -0.73 -9.45
N MET A 11 -23.02 -0.78 -8.13
CA MET A 11 -22.91 -2.02 -7.36
C MET A 11 -24.29 -2.62 -7.07
N SER A 12 -24.43 -3.93 -7.27
CA SER A 12 -25.51 -4.82 -6.80
C SER A 12 -24.91 -6.23 -6.69
N THR A 13 -25.19 -7.13 -5.75
CA THR A 13 -26.09 -7.20 -4.59
C THR A 13 -25.59 -8.35 -3.72
N ASN A 14 -25.83 -8.22 -2.41
CA ASN A 14 -25.63 -9.20 -1.33
C ASN A 14 -25.92 -10.68 -1.71
N ASP A 15 -25.03 -11.59 -1.27
CA ASP A 15 -25.37 -13.02 -1.09
C ASP A 15 -24.90 -13.49 0.31
N PRO A 16 -25.82 -13.82 1.24
CA PRO A 16 -25.49 -14.24 2.60
C PRO A 16 -25.39 -15.76 2.82
N ALA A 17 -25.26 -16.60 1.79
CA ALA A 17 -25.56 -18.03 1.91
C ALA A 17 -24.35 -19.01 1.83
N ARG A 18 -23.24 -18.79 2.56
CA ARG A 18 -22.19 -19.84 2.74
C ARG A 18 -21.65 -20.01 4.17
N LEU A 19 -22.48 -19.76 5.18
CA LEU A 19 -22.23 -20.18 6.56
C LEU A 19 -22.79 -21.60 6.78
N LEU A 20 -21.98 -22.64 6.54
CA LEU A 20 -22.07 -23.95 7.22
C LEU A 20 -20.98 -24.90 6.70
N ALA A 21 -19.87 -24.97 7.43
CA ALA A 21 -19.00 -26.16 7.52
C ALA A 21 -17.99 -25.94 8.65
N ILE A 22 -18.45 -26.14 9.89
CA ILE A 22 -17.57 -26.40 11.03
C ILE A 22 -17.53 -27.92 11.18
N GLU A 23 -16.42 -28.55 10.79
CA GLU A 23 -16.06 -29.89 11.28
C GLU A 23 -14.58 -29.89 11.67
N LEU A 24 -14.32 -29.83 12.97
CA LEU A 24 -13.12 -30.32 13.66
C LEU A 24 -13.63 -31.54 14.46
N PRO A 25 -12.98 -32.72 14.39
CA PRO A 25 -11.75 -32.92 15.16
C PRO A 25 -10.76 -33.90 14.50
N GLY A 26 -9.47 -33.59 14.61
CA GLY A 26 -8.40 -34.47 14.13
C GLY A 26 -7.10 -34.14 14.85
N SER A 27 -7.06 -34.49 16.13
CA SER A 27 -5.85 -34.54 16.94
C SER A 27 -4.82 -35.50 16.36
N GLN A 28 -3.55 -35.14 16.56
CA GLN A 28 -2.36 -36.00 16.60
C GLN A 28 -1.44 -35.95 15.36
N LEU A 29 -0.43 -35.08 15.45
CA LEU A 29 0.88 -35.32 14.86
C LEU A 29 1.92 -35.11 15.95
N ASP A 30 2.33 -36.20 16.57
CA ASP A 30 3.51 -36.28 17.43
C ASP A 30 4.74 -36.71 16.59
N PHE A 31 5.90 -36.12 16.92
CA PHE A 31 7.29 -36.46 16.56
C PHE A 31 7.71 -36.34 15.06
N HIS A 32 8.75 -35.59 14.68
CA HIS A 32 10.11 -35.60 15.24
C HIS A 32 10.83 -34.24 15.12
N ASP A 33 11.69 -33.99 16.11
CA ASP A 33 12.89 -33.15 16.05
C ASP A 33 13.84 -33.75 14.99
N ASP A 34 14.09 -33.03 13.90
CA ASP A 34 15.28 -33.27 13.08
C ASP A 34 15.76 -31.96 12.44
N ALA A 35 16.98 -31.62 12.80
CA ALA A 35 17.66 -30.40 12.45
C ALA A 35 17.86 -30.28 10.94
N SER A 36 17.19 -29.30 10.34
CA SER A 36 17.73 -28.62 9.16
C SER A 36 17.10 -27.25 9.03
N GLN A 37 17.74 -26.26 9.65
CA GLN A 37 17.62 -24.88 9.21
C GLN A 37 18.11 -24.81 7.75
N PRO A 38 17.26 -24.53 6.74
CA PRO A 38 17.78 -24.09 5.47
C PRO A 38 18.11 -22.62 5.65
N ASN A 39 19.39 -22.36 5.94
CA ASN A 39 20.09 -21.11 5.66
C ASN A 39 19.18 -19.87 5.60
N CYS A 40 18.93 -19.24 6.75
CA CYS A 40 18.64 -17.81 6.72
C CYS A 40 19.96 -17.15 6.27
N PRO A 41 20.05 -16.51 5.10
CA PRO A 41 21.24 -15.75 4.77
C PRO A 41 21.35 -14.68 5.85
N GLU A 42 22.39 -14.84 6.67
CA GLU A 42 22.85 -13.90 7.66
C GLU A 42 22.83 -12.51 7.02
N ILE A 43 21.82 -11.71 7.34
CA ILE A 43 21.79 -10.29 6.99
C ILE A 43 22.84 -9.68 7.90
N LEU A 44 24.11 -9.79 7.50
CA LEU A 44 25.21 -9.06 8.12
C LEU A 44 24.78 -7.59 8.15
N PRO A 45 24.61 -6.97 9.34
CA PRO A 45 24.34 -5.55 9.41
C PRO A 45 25.56 -4.85 8.81
N SER A 46 25.42 -4.45 7.54
CA SER A 46 26.46 -3.73 6.85
C SER A 46 26.80 -2.50 7.69
N PRO A 47 28.09 -2.19 7.92
CA PRO A 47 28.47 -1.11 8.79
C PRO A 47 27.85 0.18 8.29
N ILE A 48 27.04 0.80 9.15
CA ILE A 48 26.21 1.99 8.88
C ILE A 48 27.07 3.14 8.31
N TRP A 49 28.37 3.13 8.62
CA TRP A 49 29.39 4.10 8.21
C TRP A 49 29.79 4.06 6.72
N GLN A 50 29.47 2.99 5.97
CA GLN A 50 29.80 2.87 4.54
C GLN A 50 28.66 3.29 3.60
N LEU A 51 27.50 3.62 4.14
CA LEU A 51 26.38 4.13 3.36
C LEU A 51 26.53 5.65 3.28
N ALA A 52 27.21 6.11 2.23
CA ALA A 52 27.17 7.53 1.84
C ALA A 52 25.73 8.06 1.98
N PRO A 53 25.50 9.29 2.50
CA PRO A 53 24.15 9.78 2.75
C PRO A 53 23.31 9.69 1.49
N LYS A 54 22.52 8.61 1.38
CA LYS A 54 21.75 8.34 0.17
C LYS A 54 20.67 9.39 0.17
N LYS A 55 20.80 10.39 -0.72
CA LYS A 55 19.83 11.48 -0.86
C LYS A 55 18.44 10.85 -0.96
N LYS A 56 17.65 10.96 0.10
CA LYS A 56 16.29 10.44 0.13
C LYS A 56 15.44 11.46 -0.62
N TYR A 57 14.64 10.99 -1.56
CA TYR A 57 13.69 11.83 -2.28
C TYR A 57 12.29 11.33 -1.97
N VAL A 58 11.38 12.26 -1.71
CA VAL A 58 9.95 11.99 -1.61
C VAL A 58 9.24 12.68 -2.76
N TYR A 59 8.25 12.01 -3.33
CA TYR A 59 7.37 12.61 -4.32
C TYR A 59 6.09 13.02 -3.60
N ILE A 60 5.74 14.30 -3.73
CA ILE A 60 4.50 14.85 -3.20
C ILE A 60 3.65 15.38 -4.35
N TRP A 61 2.34 15.40 -4.18
CA TRP A 61 1.42 15.96 -5.15
C TRP A 61 0.52 17.04 -4.53
N GLN A 62 0.00 17.89 -5.41
CA GLN A 62 -0.97 18.93 -5.13
C GLN A 62 -2.28 18.61 -5.84
N CYS A 63 -3.37 18.61 -5.08
CA CYS A 63 -4.71 18.38 -5.59
C CYS A 63 -5.15 19.55 -6.48
N CYS A 64 -5.60 19.23 -7.69
CA CYS A 64 -6.08 20.23 -8.65
C CYS A 64 -7.46 20.81 -8.29
N GLY A 65 -8.25 20.14 -7.44
CA GLY A 65 -9.58 20.58 -7.06
C GLY A 65 -9.57 21.56 -5.89
N CYS A 66 -8.92 21.18 -4.78
CA CYS A 66 -8.91 21.98 -3.55
C CYS A 66 -7.60 22.77 -3.33
N GLY A 67 -6.58 22.57 -4.17
CA GLY A 67 -5.28 23.23 -4.05
C GLY A 67 -4.37 22.69 -2.93
N HIS A 68 -4.83 21.72 -2.13
CA HIS A 68 -4.05 21.13 -1.04
C HIS A 68 -2.79 20.45 -1.60
N SER A 69 -1.62 20.81 -1.07
CA SER A 69 -0.30 20.35 -1.51
C SER A 69 0.43 19.60 -0.39
N GLY A 70 1.55 18.94 -0.72
CA GLY A 70 2.31 18.16 0.27
C GLY A 70 1.78 16.75 0.52
N ILE A 71 0.88 16.26 -0.33
CA ILE A 71 0.30 14.93 -0.19
C ILE A 71 1.31 13.90 -0.71
N ASN A 72 1.63 12.85 0.04
CA ASN A 72 2.55 11.81 -0.42
C ASN A 72 1.99 11.12 -1.69
N ILE A 73 2.84 10.89 -2.70
CA ILE A 73 2.45 10.24 -3.97
C ILE A 73 1.79 8.87 -3.78
N MET A 74 2.09 8.17 -2.69
CA MET A 74 1.49 6.87 -2.38
C MET A 74 0.01 6.98 -1.98
N VAL A 75 -0.43 8.16 -1.54
CA VAL A 75 -1.82 8.42 -1.15
C VAL A 75 -2.64 8.67 -2.42
N THR A 76 -3.67 7.86 -2.61
CA THR A 76 -4.53 7.89 -3.79
C THR A 76 -5.57 9.00 -3.74
N ALA A 77 -6.00 9.43 -2.56
CA ALA A 77 -7.01 10.45 -2.35
C ALA A 77 -6.47 11.68 -1.62
N CYS A 78 -7.03 12.85 -1.88
CA CYS A 78 -6.69 14.07 -1.17
C CYS A 78 -7.19 14.01 0.28
N SER A 79 -6.32 14.28 1.24
CA SER A 79 -6.67 14.34 2.67
C SER A 79 -7.67 15.45 3.01
N ALA A 80 -7.76 16.50 2.20
CA ALA A 80 -8.65 17.64 2.45
C ALA A 80 -10.05 17.47 1.85
N CYS A 81 -10.17 16.94 0.63
CA CYS A 81 -11.45 16.86 -0.09
C CYS A 81 -11.86 15.44 -0.48
N GLY A 82 -11.03 14.42 -0.21
CA GLY A 82 -11.29 13.03 -0.59
C GLY A 82 -11.15 12.73 -2.09
N ALA A 83 -10.90 13.74 -2.93
CA ALA A 83 -10.80 13.54 -4.38
C ALA A 83 -9.58 12.67 -4.73
N ALA A 84 -9.79 11.70 -5.63
CA ALA A 84 -8.71 10.85 -6.13
C ALA A 84 -7.68 11.64 -6.95
N ARG A 85 -6.42 11.21 -6.90
CA ARG A 85 -5.33 11.76 -7.70
C ARG A 85 -5.60 11.50 -9.18
N CYS A 86 -5.64 12.57 -9.97
CA CYS A 86 -5.78 12.51 -11.42
C CYS A 86 -4.50 12.97 -12.14
N ALA A 87 -4.44 12.84 -13.46
CA ALA A 87 -3.31 13.29 -14.27
C ALA A 87 -3.02 14.80 -14.17
N TYR A 88 -4.03 15.61 -13.84
CA TYR A 88 -3.89 17.06 -13.65
C TYR A 88 -3.28 17.47 -12.30
N CYS A 89 -3.11 16.53 -11.37
CA CYS A 89 -2.50 16.83 -10.08
C CYS A 89 -0.99 17.07 -10.24
N ARG A 90 -0.51 18.21 -9.75
CA ARG A 90 0.91 18.58 -9.89
C ARG A 90 1.75 17.75 -8.93
N THR A 91 2.73 17.01 -9.44
CA THR A 91 3.66 16.22 -8.64
C THR A 91 5.03 16.90 -8.58
N THR A 92 5.63 16.96 -7.40
CA THR A 92 6.93 17.57 -7.14
C THR A 92 7.84 16.57 -6.45
N LYS A 93 9.08 16.46 -6.95
CA LYS A 93 10.14 15.68 -6.30
C LYS A 93 10.85 16.57 -5.29
N VAL A 94 10.81 16.19 -4.02
CA VAL A 94 11.43 16.93 -2.91
C VAL A 94 12.56 16.08 -2.33
N GLN A 95 13.73 16.69 -2.13
CA GLN A 95 14.83 16.06 -1.41
C GLN A 95 14.58 16.21 0.09
N VAL A 96 14.53 15.09 0.81
CA VAL A 96 14.49 15.08 2.28
C VAL A 96 15.94 15.02 2.80
N ARG A 97 16.26 15.93 3.71
CA ARG A 97 17.58 16.07 4.34
C ARG A 97 17.67 15.21 5.59
#